data_AF-A0A0R1GX76-F1
#
_entry.id   AF-A0A0R1GX76-F1
#
_cell.length_a   1.000
_cell.length_b   1.000
_cell.length_c   1.000
_cell.angle_alpha   90.00
_cell.angle_beta   90.00
_cell.angle_gamma   90.00
#
_symmetry.space_group_name_H-M   'P 1'
#
loop_
_entity.id
_entity.type
_entity.pdbx_description
1 polymer ?
#
loop_
_entity_poly.entity_id
_entity_poly.type
_entity_poly.pdbx_seq_one_letter_code
_entity_poly.pdbx_strand_id
1 'polypeptide(L)'
;MLREDFGMTGVKEGCGVGECGACSVIIDGQTVDSCIYLAVWIDGKQATTIEGVTHEDGTLDPIQASFIDAGAVQCGFCIPGMILSSKQLLAHNPSPTRGEIRRELSGNMCRCTGYQKIVDAVQLAAKRLDVEPHARAAIPFTIEK
;
A
#
# COMPACT_ATOMS: atom_id res chain seq x y z
N MET A 1 12.60 -14.22 2.16
CA MET A 1 13.07 -13.07 2.96
C MET A 1 11.96 -12.36 3.74
N LEU A 2 11.25 -11.35 3.22
CA LEU A 2 10.28 -10.57 4.04
C LEU A 2 9.28 -11.44 4.80
N ARG A 3 8.67 -12.41 4.11
CA ARG A 3 7.66 -13.31 4.67
C ARG A 3 8.25 -14.38 5.60
N GLU A 4 9.32 -15.04 5.15
CA GLU A 4 9.86 -16.24 5.79
C GLU A 4 10.86 -15.92 6.91
N ASP A 5 11.74 -14.94 6.69
CA ASP A 5 12.85 -14.63 7.60
C ASP A 5 12.47 -13.51 8.58
N PHE A 6 11.67 -12.53 8.12
CA PHE A 6 11.25 -11.36 8.92
C PHE A 6 9.79 -11.44 9.39
N GLY A 7 9.04 -12.48 9.03
CA GLY A 7 7.65 -12.65 9.48
C GLY A 7 6.64 -11.62 8.95
N MET A 8 7.02 -10.78 7.97
CA MET A 8 6.16 -9.78 7.35
C MET A 8 5.22 -10.43 6.33
N THR A 9 4.26 -11.20 6.85
CA THR A 9 3.36 -12.07 6.08
C THR A 9 2.19 -11.34 5.42
N GLY A 10 2.03 -10.04 5.71
CA GLY A 10 1.13 -9.13 5.03
C GLY A 10 1.51 -8.91 3.58
N VAL A 11 2.80 -8.91 3.24
CA VAL A 11 3.27 -8.98 1.85
C VAL A 11 2.92 -10.34 1.27
N LYS A 12 2.30 -10.39 0.08
CA LYS A 12 1.82 -11.64 -0.53
C LYS A 12 2.51 -11.89 -1.86
N GLU A 13 2.78 -13.15 -2.17
CA GLU A 13 3.20 -13.55 -3.50
C GLU A 13 1.99 -14.06 -4.28
N GLY A 14 1.56 -13.32 -5.30
CA GLY A 14 0.44 -13.70 -6.17
C GLY A 14 0.89 -14.32 -7.49
N CYS A 15 1.85 -13.69 -8.17
CA CYS A 15 2.32 -14.12 -9.50
C CYS A 15 3.82 -14.43 -9.60
N GLY A 16 4.66 -13.86 -8.72
CA GLY A 16 6.11 -14.06 -8.75
C GLY A 16 6.86 -13.38 -9.91
N VAL A 17 6.17 -12.63 -10.78
CA VAL A 17 6.75 -12.08 -12.02
C VAL A 17 6.61 -10.55 -12.18
N GLY A 18 6.17 -9.84 -11.12
CA GLY A 18 6.10 -8.37 -11.12
C GLY A 18 4.90 -7.77 -11.86
N GLU A 19 3.76 -8.46 -11.84
CA GLU A 19 2.55 -8.02 -12.55
C GLU A 19 1.37 -7.71 -11.61
N CYS A 20 1.24 -8.47 -10.51
CA CYS A 20 0.02 -8.46 -9.71
C CYS A 20 -0.03 -7.41 -8.58
N GLY A 21 1.10 -6.83 -8.19
CA GLY A 21 1.18 -5.87 -7.09
C GLY A 21 0.93 -6.43 -5.68
N ALA A 22 0.55 -7.69 -5.52
CA ALA A 22 0.27 -8.27 -4.19
C ALA A 22 1.51 -8.28 -3.26
N CYS A 23 2.70 -8.24 -3.86
CA CYS A 23 4.00 -8.15 -3.18
C CYS A 23 4.51 -6.71 -3.05
N SER A 24 3.68 -5.71 -3.33
CA SER A 24 4.08 -4.31 -3.25
C SER A 24 4.56 -3.96 -1.84
N VAL A 25 5.73 -3.30 -1.80
CA VAL A 25 6.32 -2.64 -0.63
C VAL A 25 6.70 -1.22 -1.01
N ILE A 26 6.84 -0.31 -0.05
CA ILE A 26 7.39 1.02 -0.32
C ILE A 26 8.87 0.99 0.01
N ILE A 27 9.73 1.38 -0.94
CA ILE A 27 11.17 1.55 -0.75
C ILE A 27 11.52 2.99 -1.11
N ASP A 28 12.05 3.77 -0.18
CA ASP A 28 12.38 5.20 -0.33
C ASP A 28 11.24 6.01 -0.99
N GLY A 29 10.00 5.77 -0.54
CA GLY A 29 8.81 6.46 -1.02
C GLY A 29 8.25 5.96 -2.37
N GLN A 30 8.86 4.96 -2.99
CA GLN A 30 8.38 4.35 -4.23
C GLN A 30 7.78 2.98 -3.99
N THR A 31 6.65 2.67 -4.62
CA THR A 31 6.10 1.31 -4.57
C THR A 31 6.89 0.40 -5.50
N VAL A 32 7.30 -0.76 -5.00
CA VAL A 32 8.09 -1.75 -5.72
C VAL A 32 7.52 -3.14 -5.51
N ASP A 33 7.53 -3.96 -6.56
CA ASP A 33 7.21 -5.38 -6.46
C ASP A 33 8.35 -6.17 -5.84
N SER A 34 8.19 -6.56 -4.57
CA SER A 34 9.24 -7.24 -3.82
C SER A 34 9.62 -8.60 -4.41
N CYS A 35 8.77 -9.23 -5.22
CA CYS A 35 9.05 -10.55 -5.80
C CYS A 35 10.14 -10.51 -6.89
N ILE A 36 10.37 -9.36 -7.51
CA ILE A 36 11.41 -9.16 -8.52
C ILE A 36 12.50 -8.17 -8.05
N TYR A 37 12.42 -7.71 -6.81
CA TYR A 37 13.43 -6.84 -6.21
C TYR A 37 14.48 -7.68 -5.48
N LEU A 38 15.75 -7.56 -5.88
CA LEU A 38 16.83 -8.28 -5.23
C LEU A 38 17.09 -7.70 -3.83
N ALA A 39 17.10 -8.57 -2.81
CA ALA A 39 17.33 -8.16 -1.43
C ALA A 39 18.60 -7.33 -1.23
N VAL A 40 19.68 -7.63 -1.97
CA VAL A 40 20.94 -6.88 -1.90
C VAL A 40 20.80 -5.39 -2.26
N TRP A 41 19.76 -5.00 -3.02
CA TRP A 41 19.54 -3.61 -3.40
C TRP A 41 18.90 -2.76 -2.30
N ILE A 42 18.48 -3.38 -1.19
CA ILE A 42 17.88 -2.68 -0.05
C ILE A 42 18.90 -2.05 0.89
N ASP A 43 20.18 -2.39 0.77
CA ASP A 43 21.21 -1.90 1.69
C ASP A 43 21.23 -0.35 1.71
N GLY A 44 21.09 0.22 2.90
CA GLY A 44 21.00 1.67 3.12
C GLY A 44 19.65 2.32 2.78
N LYS A 45 18.60 1.55 2.42
CA LYS A 45 17.28 2.07 2.08
C LYS A 45 16.25 1.78 3.17
N GLN A 46 15.16 2.56 3.17
CA GLN A 46 14.02 2.31 4.05
C GLN A 46 12.94 1.55 3.31
N ALA A 47 12.42 0.49 3.93
CA ALA A 47 11.36 -0.34 3.40
C ALA A 47 10.13 -0.25 4.30
N THR A 48 8.94 -0.20 3.73
CA THR A 48 7.69 -0.30 4.48
C THR A 48 6.82 -1.39 3.88
N THR A 49 6.36 -2.28 4.75
CA THR A 49 5.32 -3.28 4.46
C THR A 49 3.99 -2.84 5.08
N ILE A 50 2.91 -3.59 4.84
CA ILE A 50 1.58 -3.24 5.37
C ILE A 50 1.54 -3.20 6.91
N GLU A 51 2.39 -3.98 7.56
CA GLU A 51 2.55 -4.02 9.01
C GLU A 51 3.01 -2.67 9.58
N GLY A 52 3.79 -1.90 8.80
CA GLY A 52 4.26 -0.57 9.19
C GLY A 52 3.30 0.58 8.86
N VAL A 53 2.09 0.29 8.40
CA VAL A 53 1.10 1.33 8.04
C VAL A 53 0.24 1.76 9.22
N THR A 54 -0.14 0.82 10.10
CA THR A 54 -0.88 1.12 11.32
C THR A 54 -0.01 1.96 12.26
N HIS A 55 -0.59 2.97 12.91
CA HIS A 55 0.13 3.80 13.87
C HIS A 55 0.56 2.99 15.10
N GLU A 56 1.59 3.46 15.82
CA GLU A 56 2.15 2.78 17.01
C GLU A 56 1.13 2.59 18.13
N ASP A 57 0.16 3.50 18.24
CA ASP A 57 -0.95 3.42 19.21
C ASP A 57 -2.05 2.43 18.79
N GLY A 58 -1.87 1.74 17.66
CA GLY A 58 -2.81 0.79 17.09
C GLY A 58 -3.92 1.42 16.26
N THR A 59 -3.95 2.74 16.12
CA THR A 59 -4.93 3.41 15.26
C THR A 59 -4.65 3.13 13.78
N LEU A 60 -5.71 2.91 13.01
CA LEU A 60 -5.58 2.66 11.58
C LEU A 60 -5.21 3.94 10.84
N ASP A 61 -4.33 3.80 9.86
CA ASP A 61 -4.08 4.86 8.89
C ASP A 61 -5.41 5.21 8.18
N PRO A 62 -5.67 6.50 7.87
CA PRO A 62 -6.90 6.91 7.19
C PRO A 62 -7.18 6.15 5.89
N ILE A 63 -6.16 5.68 5.19
CA ILE A 63 -6.26 4.83 4.00
C ILE A 63 -6.78 3.44 4.37
N GLN A 64 -6.20 2.78 5.38
CA GLN A 64 -6.69 1.48 5.88
C GLN A 64 -8.16 1.57 6.28
N ALA A 65 -8.52 2.57 7.09
CA ALA A 65 -9.90 2.80 7.53
C ALA A 65 -10.84 3.04 6.33
N SER A 66 -10.39 3.78 5.31
CA SER A 66 -11.21 4.05 4.12
C SER A 66 -11.48 2.81 3.27
N PHE A 67 -10.52 1.88 3.20
CA PHE A 67 -10.72 0.60 2.52
C PHE A 67 -11.77 -0.27 3.22
N ILE A 68 -11.79 -0.26 4.55
CA ILE A 68 -12.81 -0.94 5.35
C ILE A 68 -14.18 -0.30 5.11
N ASP A 69 -14.29 1.01 5.30
CA ASP A 69 -15.57 1.74 5.25
C ASP A 69 -16.21 1.74 3.85
N ALA A 70 -15.39 1.77 2.79
CA ALA A 70 -15.88 1.68 1.43
C ALA A 70 -16.31 0.26 1.02
N GLY A 71 -16.01 -0.77 1.83
CA GLY A 71 -16.21 -2.17 1.48
C GLY A 71 -15.25 -2.64 0.38
N ALA A 72 -14.02 -2.12 0.36
CA ALA A 72 -13.00 -2.48 -0.62
C ALA A 72 -12.27 -3.79 -0.28
N VAL A 73 -12.56 -4.40 0.87
CA VAL A 73 -11.93 -5.64 1.32
C VAL A 73 -12.92 -6.81 1.20
N GLN A 74 -12.54 -7.84 0.44
CA GLN A 74 -13.26 -9.12 0.36
C GLN A 74 -12.35 -10.25 0.84
N CYS A 75 -11.65 -10.94 -0.07
CA CYS A 75 -10.66 -11.96 0.32
C CYS A 75 -9.43 -11.38 1.02
N GLY A 76 -9.19 -10.07 0.91
CA GLY A 76 -8.07 -9.38 1.54
C GLY A 76 -6.70 -9.56 0.87
N PHE A 77 -6.54 -10.50 -0.06
CA PHE A 77 -5.21 -10.89 -0.55
C PHE A 77 -4.42 -9.76 -1.23
N CYS A 78 -5.07 -8.96 -2.09
CA CYS A 78 -4.42 -7.84 -2.78
C CYS A 78 -4.38 -6.54 -1.97
N ILE A 79 -5.06 -6.50 -0.83
CA ILE A 79 -5.31 -5.25 -0.09
C ILE A 79 -4.04 -4.65 0.52
N PRO A 80 -3.08 -5.44 1.05
CA PRO A 80 -1.78 -4.92 1.46
C PRO A 80 -1.09 -4.07 0.38
N GLY A 81 -0.93 -4.60 -0.83
CA GLY A 81 -0.33 -3.88 -1.95
C GLY A 81 -1.14 -2.66 -2.38
N MET A 82 -2.47 -2.82 -2.48
CA MET A 82 -3.37 -1.72 -2.82
C MET A 82 -3.28 -0.54 -1.85
N ILE A 83 -3.17 -0.80 -0.55
CA ILE A 83 -3.05 0.25 0.47
C ILE A 83 -1.71 0.98 0.32
N LEU A 84 -0.61 0.25 0.15
CA LEU A 84 0.72 0.85 -0.02
C LEU A 84 0.81 1.68 -1.30
N SER A 85 0.31 1.17 -2.42
CA SER A 85 0.23 1.95 -3.67
C SER A 85 -0.69 3.18 -3.54
N SER A 86 -1.81 3.06 -2.81
CA SER A 86 -2.69 4.20 -2.53
C SER A 86 -2.01 5.26 -1.66
N LYS A 87 -1.18 4.84 -0.71
CA LYS A 87 -0.40 5.75 0.15
C LYS A 87 0.65 6.51 -0.66
N GLN A 88 1.38 5.81 -1.54
CA GLN A 88 2.32 6.45 -2.47
C GLN A 88 1.61 7.41 -3.43
N LEU A 89 0.44 7.02 -3.97
CA LEU A 89 -0.37 7.89 -4.82
C LEU A 89 -0.77 9.17 -4.08
N LEU A 90 -1.36 9.05 -2.89
CA LEU A 90 -1.91 10.19 -2.15
C LEU A 90 -0.84 11.09 -1.53
N ALA A 91 0.39 10.59 -1.35
CA ALA A 91 1.54 11.42 -1.02
C ALA A 91 1.95 12.35 -2.17
N HIS A 92 1.82 11.89 -3.42
CA HIS A 92 2.22 12.67 -4.61
C HIS A 92 1.06 13.49 -5.20
N ASN A 93 -0.15 12.93 -5.24
CA ASN A 93 -1.36 13.58 -5.72
C ASN A 93 -2.44 13.48 -4.64
N PRO A 94 -2.59 14.50 -3.77
CA PRO A 94 -3.50 14.42 -2.63
C PRO A 94 -5.00 14.46 -2.99
N SER A 95 -5.35 14.85 -4.23
CA SER A 95 -6.73 14.92 -4.70
C SER A 95 -6.86 14.33 -6.12
N PRO A 96 -6.58 13.02 -6.29
CA PRO A 96 -6.56 12.40 -7.60
C PRO A 96 -7.98 12.20 -8.13
N THR A 97 -8.15 12.38 -9.43
CA THR A 97 -9.37 11.99 -10.13
C THR A 97 -9.51 10.47 -10.17
N ARG A 98 -10.73 10.00 -10.41
CA ARG A 98 -11.02 8.55 -10.53
C ARG A 98 -10.26 7.87 -11.68
N GLY A 99 -9.91 8.62 -12.72
CA GLY A 99 -9.09 8.11 -13.82
C GLY A 99 -7.64 7.96 -13.42
N GLU A 100 -7.09 8.93 -12.69
CA GLU A 100 -5.74 8.86 -12.15
C GLU A 100 -5.59 7.73 -11.13
N ILE A 101 -6.56 7.55 -10.23
CA ILE A 101 -6.55 6.42 -9.28
C ILE A 101 -6.46 5.09 -10.01
N ARG A 102 -7.26 4.89 -11.07
CA ARG A 102 -7.23 3.65 -11.87
C ARG A 102 -5.90 3.45 -12.58
N ARG A 103 -5.33 4.52 -13.13
CA ARG A 103 -4.04 4.47 -13.83
C ARG A 103 -2.91 4.12 -12.87
N GLU A 104 -2.85 4.79 -11.73
CA GLU A 104 -1.77 4.63 -10.74
C GLU A 104 -1.86 3.30 -9.99
N LEU A 105 -3.06 2.75 -9.80
CA LEU A 105 -3.25 1.42 -9.21
C LEU A 105 -3.26 0.27 -10.23
N SER A 106 -2.98 0.53 -11.51
CA SER A 106 -3.06 -0.50 -12.56
C SER A 106 -2.07 -1.66 -12.37
N GLY A 107 -0.96 -1.43 -11.67
CA GLY A 107 0.00 -2.48 -11.26
C GLY A 107 -0.48 -3.37 -10.10
N ASN A 108 -1.69 -3.14 -9.56
CA ASN A 108 -2.27 -3.97 -8.51
C ASN A 108 -3.52 -4.69 -9.03
N MET A 109 -3.48 -6.01 -9.07
CA MET A 109 -4.59 -6.82 -9.53
C MET A 109 -5.52 -7.23 -8.38
N CYS A 110 -6.83 -7.07 -8.60
CA CYS A 110 -7.86 -7.54 -7.68
C CYS A 110 -8.86 -8.44 -8.40
N ARG A 111 -9.09 -9.64 -7.85
CA ARG A 111 -10.02 -10.62 -8.42
C ARG A 111 -11.45 -10.50 -7.88
N CYS A 112 -11.63 -9.85 -6.74
CA CYS A 112 -12.87 -9.90 -5.97
C CYS A 112 -13.74 -8.64 -6.10
N THR A 113 -13.14 -7.44 -6.11
CA THR A 113 -13.89 -6.19 -5.95
C THR A 113 -14.36 -5.55 -7.25
N GLY A 114 -13.82 -5.98 -8.40
CA GLY A 114 -14.01 -5.27 -9.67
C GLY A 114 -13.47 -3.83 -9.64
N TYR A 115 -12.54 -3.52 -8.72
CA TYR A 115 -11.86 -2.23 -8.52
C TYR A 115 -12.73 -1.06 -8.06
N GLN A 116 -14.04 -1.11 -8.25
CA GLN A 116 -14.87 0.06 -8.02
C GLN A 116 -14.83 0.54 -6.57
N LYS A 117 -14.92 -0.40 -5.62
CA LYS A 117 -14.82 -0.09 -4.19
C LYS A 117 -13.42 0.37 -3.76
N ILE A 118 -12.38 -0.09 -4.45
CA ILE A 118 -11.00 0.37 -4.22
C ILE A 118 -10.86 1.83 -4.64
N VAL A 119 -11.38 2.21 -5.82
CA VAL A 119 -11.37 3.61 -6.24
C VAL A 119 -12.17 4.49 -5.26
N ASP A 120 -13.31 4.01 -4.80
CA ASP A 120 -14.13 4.72 -3.81
C ASP A 120 -13.38 4.90 -2.48
N ALA A 121 -12.65 3.87 -2.03
CA ALA A 121 -11.81 3.92 -0.83
C ALA A 121 -10.68 4.96 -0.95
N VAL A 122 -10.00 5.03 -2.08
CA VAL A 122 -8.93 6.02 -2.30
C VAL A 122 -9.49 7.45 -2.31
N GLN A 123 -10.65 7.67 -2.93
CA GLN A 123 -11.30 8.99 -2.88
C GLN A 123 -11.74 9.36 -1.47
N LEU A 124 -12.24 8.40 -0.69
CA LEU A 124 -12.58 8.62 0.71
C LEU A 124 -11.34 8.94 1.55
N ALA A 125 -10.24 8.22 1.33
CA ALA A 125 -8.97 8.48 1.99
C ALA A 125 -8.41 9.87 1.66
N ALA A 126 -8.46 10.28 0.39
CA ALA A 126 -8.06 11.62 -0.05
C ALA A 126 -8.80 12.72 0.74
N LYS A 127 -10.13 12.58 0.89
CA LYS A 127 -10.95 13.50 1.68
C LYS A 127 -10.58 13.52 3.16
N ARG A 128 -10.32 12.36 3.77
CA ARG A 128 -9.92 12.26 5.19
C ARG A 128 -8.57 12.92 5.45
N LEU A 129 -7.61 12.68 4.57
CA LEU A 129 -6.26 13.26 4.65
C LEU A 129 -6.24 14.77 4.38
N ASP A 130 -7.26 15.30 3.70
CA ASP A 130 -7.40 16.75 3.49
C ASP A 130 -7.85 17.48 4.76
N VAL A 131 -8.71 16.83 5.55
CA VAL A 131 -9.17 17.35 6.86
C VAL A 131 -8.07 17.24 7.92
N GLU A 132 -7.18 16.26 7.80
CA GLU A 132 -6.10 15.98 8.76
C GLU A 132 -4.71 15.99 8.05
N PRO A 133 -4.16 17.15 7.66
CA PRO A 133 -2.97 17.23 6.80
C PRO A 133 -1.71 16.60 7.40
N HIS A 134 -1.60 16.58 8.73
CA HIS A 134 -0.49 15.98 9.47
C HIS A 134 -0.49 14.44 9.43
N ALA A 135 -1.60 13.81 9.04
CA ALA A 135 -1.67 12.36 8.84
C ALA A 135 -1.01 11.89 7.53
N ARG A 136 -0.57 12.84 6.66
CA ARG A 136 0.17 12.54 5.43
C ARG A 136 1.65 12.19 5.65
N ALA A 137 2.10 12.07 6.90
CA ALA A 137 3.51 11.84 7.23
C ALA A 137 4.11 10.67 6.43
N ALA A 138 5.31 10.92 5.89
CA ALA A 138 6.15 9.92 5.26
C ALA A 138 6.47 8.82 6.27
N ILE A 139 6.47 7.58 5.80
CA ILE A 139 6.61 6.40 6.65
C ILE A 139 8.07 6.27 7.06
N PRO A 140 8.42 6.43 8.36
CA PRO A 140 9.74 6.06 8.83
C PRO A 140 9.65 4.61 9.31
N PHE A 141 10.07 3.66 8.49
CA PHE A 141 10.41 2.32 8.98
C PHE A 141 11.78 1.95 8.44
N THR A 142 12.74 1.86 9.36
CA THR A 142 14.09 1.39 9.06
C THR A 142 14.13 -0.08 9.46
N ILE A 143 14.50 -0.97 8.52
CA ILE A 143 14.89 -2.33 8.88
C ILE A 143 16.29 -2.21 9.49
N GLU A 144 16.37 -2.02 10.80
CA GLU A 144 17.63 -2.18 11.52
C GLU A 144 18.00 -3.67 11.57
N LYS A 145 19.27 -3.97 11.31
CA LYS A 145 19.84 -5.32 11.34
C LYS A 145 19.77 -5.93 12.74
#